data_AF-A0ABD5N4Q3-F1
#
_entry.id   AF-A0ABD5N4Q3-F1
#
_cell.length_a   1.000
_cell.length_b   1.000
_cell.length_c   1.000
_cell.angle_alpha   90.00
_cell.angle_beta   90.00
_cell.angle_gamma   90.00
#
_symmetry.space_group_name_H-M   'P 1'
#
loop_
_entity.id
_entity.type
_entity.pdbx_description
1 polymer ?
#
loop_
_entity_poly.entity_id
_entity_poly.type
_entity_poly.pdbx_seq_one_letter_code
_entity_poly.pdbx_strand_id
1 'polypeptide(L)'
;MNQKRVCICIVLVVLSVLVGCDGGGDEPSVIEYRTGSRALEVTFLDGFPSQVYENDDDIRIPVQIENYGAFPQFEELGDLEAFIWVGGYESSIMQATFDGGDIRKALDPEELEGKSAYNLQGGRTIESLIISIGDLPDGTAVYDPRLIFSLTYKYRSTASEEICIDTQPRSVEVRDKVCSLSNFRKSYSVAPQGGPVGVTNVEETVTSAQTSFKIDIQNLGSGVVIDRALVSDNPNEGYDWREINKVYVEDVQVGGRTVDSCRPPLGDPIELYNGQGNIICTFSHASAGTDEAYITPLTVKLEYGYKTSDFRNIKILEAIET
;
A
#
# COMPACT_ATOMS: atom_id res chain seq x y z
N MET A 1 -17.41 69.92 24.74
CA MET A 1 -17.57 68.63 24.02
C MET A 1 -18.48 67.75 24.87
N ASN A 2 -19.65 67.37 24.37
CA ASN A 2 -20.72 66.77 25.19
C ASN A 2 -20.25 65.50 25.90
N GLN A 3 -20.38 65.47 27.23
CA GLN A 3 -19.99 64.35 28.11
C GLN A 3 -20.58 63.00 27.66
N LYS A 4 -21.77 63.03 27.04
CA LYS A 4 -22.40 61.86 26.41
C LYS A 4 -21.64 61.31 25.20
N ARG A 5 -21.00 62.16 24.39
CA ARG A 5 -20.21 61.73 23.22
C ARG A 5 -18.87 61.13 23.62
N VAL A 6 -18.27 61.61 24.71
CA VAL A 6 -17.02 61.06 25.27
C VAL A 6 -17.25 59.66 25.86
N CYS A 7 -18.35 59.44 26.59
CA CYS A 7 -18.69 58.10 27.09
C CYS A 7 -18.94 57.09 25.96
N ILE A 8 -19.61 57.49 24.88
CA ILE A 8 -19.88 56.58 23.74
C ILE A 8 -18.57 56.19 23.03
N CYS A 9 -17.63 57.12 22.83
CA CYS A 9 -16.34 56.78 22.24
C CYS A 9 -15.49 55.86 23.14
N ILE A 10 -15.51 56.05 24.46
CA ILE A 10 -14.78 55.18 25.39
C ILE A 10 -15.37 53.78 25.41
N VAL A 11 -16.71 53.65 25.39
CA VAL A 11 -17.37 52.33 25.35
C VAL A 11 -17.08 51.60 24.03
N LEU A 12 -17.06 52.31 22.89
CA LEU A 12 -16.72 51.72 21.60
C LEU A 12 -15.25 51.27 21.50
N VAL A 13 -14.32 52.04 22.09
CA VAL A 13 -12.89 51.65 22.14
C VAL A 13 -12.70 50.44 23.06
N VAL A 14 -13.36 50.40 24.22
CA VAL A 14 -13.29 49.24 25.13
C VAL A 14 -13.91 47.99 24.50
N LEU A 15 -15.00 48.12 23.75
CA LEU A 15 -15.58 46.99 23.01
C LEU A 15 -14.64 46.48 21.90
N SER A 16 -13.89 47.35 21.23
CA SER A 16 -12.95 46.92 20.19
C SER A 16 -11.73 46.18 20.71
N VAL A 17 -11.35 46.38 21.97
CA VAL A 17 -10.22 45.67 22.61
C VAL A 17 -10.62 44.28 23.09
N LEU A 18 -11.91 44.02 23.34
CA LEU A 18 -12.42 42.71 23.78
C LEU A 18 -12.66 41.70 22.65
N VAL A 19 -12.56 42.11 21.38
CA VAL A 19 -12.69 41.21 20.21
C VAL A 19 -11.32 40.75 19.67
N GLY A 20 -10.21 41.17 20.30
CA GLY A 20 -8.86 40.76 19.93
C GLY A 20 -8.37 39.56 20.73
N CYS A 21 -7.91 38.52 20.04
CA CYS A 21 -7.31 37.28 20.54
C CYS A 21 -8.26 36.23 21.12
N ASP A 22 -9.05 35.61 20.25
CA ASP A 22 -9.21 34.15 20.32
C ASP A 22 -8.30 33.53 19.26
N GLY A 23 -7.00 33.50 19.58
CA GLY A 23 -6.00 32.79 18.81
C GLY A 23 -6.10 31.31 19.12
N GLY A 24 -7.18 30.68 18.67
CA GLY A 24 -7.26 29.24 18.52
C GLY A 24 -6.23 28.84 17.49
N GLY A 25 -5.01 28.57 17.93
CA GLY A 25 -4.04 27.85 17.13
C GLY A 25 -4.60 26.46 16.94
N ASP A 26 -5.29 26.24 15.83
CA ASP A 26 -5.49 24.89 15.32
C ASP A 26 -4.08 24.30 15.18
N GLU A 27 -3.76 23.34 16.05
CA GLU A 27 -2.58 22.51 15.83
C GLU A 27 -2.71 21.95 14.41
N PRO A 28 -1.65 22.04 13.58
CA PRO A 28 -1.71 21.54 12.23
C PRO A 28 -2.14 20.08 12.29
N SER A 29 -3.33 19.78 11.78
CA SER A 29 -3.85 18.42 11.75
C SER A 29 -2.86 17.56 10.97
N VAL A 30 -2.23 16.60 11.65
CA VAL A 30 -1.33 15.64 11.01
C VAL A 30 -2.16 14.86 10.00
N ILE A 31 -1.93 15.11 8.71
CA ILE A 31 -2.69 14.44 7.65
C ILE A 31 -2.17 13.01 7.56
N GLU A 32 -3.01 12.05 7.94
CA GLU A 32 -2.69 10.63 7.92
C GLU A 32 -2.82 10.07 6.50
N TYR A 33 -1.70 9.99 5.78
CA TYR A 33 -1.65 9.55 4.38
C TYR A 33 -1.37 8.05 4.23
N ARG A 34 -0.85 7.40 5.27
CA ARG A 34 -0.54 5.95 5.29
C ARG A 34 -1.77 5.16 5.72
N THR A 35 -2.85 5.24 4.96
CA THR A 35 -4.11 4.56 5.25
C THR A 35 -4.64 3.80 4.04
N GLY A 36 -5.50 2.81 4.30
CA GLY A 36 -6.10 1.96 3.28
C GLY A 36 -5.28 0.73 2.92
N SER A 37 -5.85 -0.12 2.06
CA SER A 37 -5.29 -1.40 1.62
C SER A 37 -5.08 -1.50 0.10
N ARG A 38 -5.22 -0.38 -0.61
CA ARG A 38 -5.01 -0.30 -2.07
C ARG A 38 -3.57 0.14 -2.36
N ALA A 39 -3.05 -0.27 -3.51
CA ALA A 39 -1.75 0.16 -4.04
C ALA A 39 -1.92 0.51 -5.52
N LEU A 40 -1.24 -0.19 -6.43
CA LEU A 40 -1.38 0.04 -7.87
C LEU A 40 -2.64 -0.63 -8.41
N GLU A 41 -3.49 0.16 -9.07
CA GLU A 41 -4.72 -0.31 -9.72
C GLU A 41 -4.80 0.20 -11.16
N VAL A 42 -5.31 -0.65 -12.05
CA VAL A 42 -5.65 -0.27 -13.42
C VAL A 42 -7.02 0.39 -13.40
N THR A 43 -7.12 1.57 -13.99
CA THR A 43 -8.37 2.27 -14.25
C THR A 43 -8.51 2.48 -15.76
N PHE A 44 -9.71 2.22 -16.28
CA PHE A 44 -10.00 2.40 -17.69
C PHE A 44 -10.70 3.74 -17.87
N LEU A 45 -10.19 4.56 -18.78
CA LEU A 45 -10.81 5.83 -19.12
C LEU A 45 -12.09 5.62 -19.91
N ASP A 46 -12.97 6.62 -19.86
CA ASP A 46 -14.15 6.67 -20.72
C ASP A 46 -13.70 6.62 -22.20
N GLY A 47 -14.39 5.81 -23.00
CA GLY A 47 -14.06 5.61 -24.42
C GLY A 47 -13.33 4.29 -24.73
N PHE A 48 -13.17 3.38 -23.76
CA PHE A 48 -12.79 2.00 -24.08
C PHE A 48 -13.79 1.38 -25.07
N PRO A 49 -13.38 0.97 -26.28
CA PRO A 49 -14.29 0.48 -27.29
C PRO A 49 -14.93 -0.84 -26.83
N SER A 50 -16.27 -0.88 -26.81
CA SER A 50 -17.00 -2.12 -26.54
C SER A 50 -17.11 -3.01 -27.77
N GLN A 51 -16.91 -2.44 -28.96
CA GLN A 51 -16.86 -3.16 -30.22
C GLN A 51 -15.78 -2.60 -31.13
N VAL A 52 -15.19 -3.49 -31.93
CA VAL A 52 -14.26 -3.22 -33.02
C VAL A 52 -14.61 -4.14 -34.19
N TYR A 53 -14.08 -3.86 -35.37
CA TYR A 53 -14.30 -4.66 -36.57
C TYR A 53 -13.05 -5.43 -36.95
N GLU A 54 -13.26 -6.55 -37.62
CA GLU A 54 -12.22 -7.27 -38.34
C GLU A 54 -11.45 -6.31 -39.27
N ASN A 55 -10.14 -6.50 -39.39
CA ASN A 55 -9.24 -5.64 -40.14
C ASN A 55 -9.11 -4.19 -39.61
N ASP A 56 -9.69 -3.85 -38.45
CA ASP A 56 -9.31 -2.63 -37.74
C ASP A 56 -7.87 -2.74 -37.24
N ASP A 57 -7.06 -1.75 -37.55
CA ASP A 57 -5.66 -1.69 -37.15
C ASP A 57 -5.36 -0.40 -36.38
N ASP A 58 -4.27 -0.41 -35.62
CA ASP A 58 -3.80 0.72 -34.81
C ASP A 58 -4.85 1.32 -33.85
N ILE A 59 -5.73 0.50 -33.28
CA ILE A 59 -6.69 0.93 -32.26
C ILE A 59 -5.92 1.27 -30.98
N ARG A 60 -5.93 2.55 -30.59
CA ARG A 60 -5.23 3.03 -29.39
C ARG A 60 -6.18 3.21 -28.22
N ILE A 61 -5.91 2.50 -27.13
CA ILE A 61 -6.70 2.53 -25.90
C ILE A 61 -5.81 3.05 -24.77
N PRO A 62 -6.16 4.19 -24.14
CA PRO A 62 -5.45 4.66 -22.96
C PRO A 62 -5.82 3.83 -21.73
N VAL A 63 -4.82 3.34 -21.02
CA VAL A 63 -4.94 2.57 -19.79
C VAL A 63 -4.29 3.37 -18.67
N GLN A 64 -5.07 3.78 -17.68
CA GLN A 64 -4.56 4.57 -16.56
C GLN A 64 -4.13 3.62 -15.43
N ILE A 65 -2.98 3.90 -14.82
CA ILE A 65 -2.51 3.22 -13.62
C ILE A 65 -2.39 4.27 -12.52
N GLU A 66 -2.97 4.02 -11.36
CA GLU A 66 -2.93 4.92 -10.21
C GLU A 66 -2.33 4.23 -8.99
N ASN A 67 -1.54 4.97 -8.21
CA ASN A 67 -1.03 4.51 -6.93
C ASN A 67 -1.87 5.04 -5.77
N TYR A 68 -2.74 4.20 -5.24
CA TYR A 68 -3.58 4.52 -4.07
C TYR A 68 -2.90 4.26 -2.72
N GLY A 69 -1.72 3.67 -2.71
CA GLY A 69 -1.02 3.31 -1.49
C GLY A 69 -0.01 4.38 -1.07
N ALA A 70 0.84 4.07 -0.09
CA ALA A 70 1.80 4.98 0.52
C ALA A 70 3.26 4.67 0.17
N PHE A 71 3.53 3.74 -0.74
CA PHE A 71 4.85 3.45 -1.27
C PHE A 71 4.82 3.54 -2.81
N PRO A 72 5.90 4.00 -3.47
CA PRO A 72 7.15 4.55 -2.91
C PRO A 72 6.99 5.99 -2.40
N GLN A 73 7.86 6.42 -1.49
CA GLN A 73 8.02 7.85 -1.18
C GLN A 73 9.08 8.48 -2.11
N PHE A 74 9.22 9.81 -2.11
CA PHE A 74 10.14 10.54 -2.99
C PHE A 74 11.59 10.02 -2.99
N GLU A 75 12.11 9.59 -1.84
CA GLU A 75 13.48 9.04 -1.73
C GLU A 75 13.56 7.56 -2.12
N GLU A 76 12.42 6.89 -2.27
CA GLU A 76 12.27 5.46 -2.54
C GLU A 76 11.71 5.18 -3.94
N LEU A 77 11.58 6.20 -4.81
CA LEU A 77 10.99 6.01 -6.15
C LEU A 77 11.70 4.88 -6.91
N GLY A 78 13.03 4.84 -6.87
CA GLY A 78 13.84 3.79 -7.52
C GLY A 78 13.66 2.37 -6.96
N ASP A 79 12.99 2.20 -5.81
CA ASP A 79 12.70 0.89 -5.23
C ASP A 79 11.42 0.26 -5.82
N LEU A 80 10.56 1.04 -6.49
CA LEU A 80 9.36 0.53 -7.13
C LEU A 80 9.71 -0.13 -8.48
N GLU A 81 9.58 -1.44 -8.53
CA GLU A 81 9.58 -2.22 -9.77
C GLU A 81 8.14 -2.63 -10.08
N ALA A 82 7.59 -2.15 -11.20
CA ALA A 82 6.20 -2.40 -11.58
C ALA A 82 6.05 -2.63 -13.08
N PHE A 83 5.19 -3.57 -13.46
CA PHE A 83 4.89 -3.93 -14.84
C PHE A 83 3.38 -4.04 -15.05
N ILE A 84 2.93 -3.62 -16.23
CA ILE A 84 1.60 -3.93 -16.75
C ILE A 84 1.71 -4.93 -17.89
N TRP A 85 0.78 -5.87 -17.92
CA TRP A 85 0.68 -6.94 -18.91
C TRP A 85 -0.72 -6.99 -19.49
N VAL A 86 -0.81 -7.25 -20.79
CA VAL A 86 -2.08 -7.52 -21.47
C VAL A 86 -2.16 -8.98 -21.91
N GLY A 87 -3.34 -9.58 -21.83
CA GLY A 87 -3.57 -10.97 -22.23
C GLY A 87 -5.07 -11.30 -22.36
N GLY A 88 -5.40 -12.59 -22.38
CA GLY A 88 -6.80 -13.05 -22.43
C GLY A 88 -7.44 -13.10 -23.82
N TYR A 89 -6.62 -13.13 -24.87
CA TYR A 89 -7.05 -13.18 -26.26
C TYR A 89 -6.23 -14.19 -27.08
N GLU A 90 -6.74 -14.55 -28.26
CA GLU A 90 -6.03 -15.38 -29.22
C GLU A 90 -5.17 -14.51 -30.15
N SER A 91 -3.85 -14.73 -30.12
CA SER A 91 -2.88 -13.90 -30.85
C SER A 91 -2.96 -14.02 -32.38
N SER A 92 -3.64 -15.04 -32.89
CA SER A 92 -3.93 -15.23 -34.32
C SER A 92 -5.00 -14.26 -34.82
N ILE A 93 -5.92 -13.84 -33.95
CA ILE A 93 -7.07 -12.98 -34.28
C ILE A 93 -6.81 -11.53 -33.84
N MET A 94 -6.22 -11.33 -32.67
CA MET A 94 -5.97 -10.01 -32.11
C MET A 94 -4.55 -9.92 -31.58
N GLN A 95 -3.87 -8.81 -31.85
CA GLN A 95 -2.59 -8.49 -31.22
C GLN A 95 -2.78 -7.23 -30.38
N ALA A 96 -2.43 -7.32 -29.10
CA ALA A 96 -2.49 -6.19 -28.18
C ALA A 96 -1.08 -5.98 -27.60
N THR A 97 -0.53 -4.79 -27.78
CA THR A 97 0.82 -4.45 -27.31
C THR A 97 0.85 -3.04 -26.73
N PHE A 98 1.78 -2.77 -25.82
CA PHE A 98 2.04 -1.41 -25.36
C PHE A 98 3.04 -0.71 -26.30
N ASP A 99 3.19 0.60 -26.13
CA ASP A 99 4.22 1.38 -26.83
C ASP A 99 5.61 0.72 -26.69
N GLY A 100 6.09 0.17 -27.80
CA GLY A 100 7.29 -0.69 -27.85
C GLY A 100 7.06 -2.06 -28.51
N GLY A 101 5.80 -2.46 -28.74
CA GLY A 101 5.45 -3.69 -29.45
C GLY A 101 5.52 -4.97 -28.59
N ASP A 102 5.51 -4.83 -27.26
CA ASP A 102 5.52 -5.94 -26.30
C ASP A 102 4.18 -5.98 -25.54
N ILE A 103 3.74 -7.17 -25.13
CA ILE A 103 2.57 -7.37 -24.26
C ILE A 103 2.85 -6.91 -22.82
N ARG A 104 4.12 -6.62 -22.50
CA ARG A 104 4.60 -6.09 -21.23
C ARG A 104 5.10 -4.65 -21.37
N LYS A 105 4.81 -3.84 -20.37
CA LYS A 105 5.43 -2.52 -20.18
C LYS A 105 5.92 -2.34 -18.75
N ALA A 106 7.17 -1.93 -18.59
CA ALA A 106 7.68 -1.44 -17.31
C ALA A 106 7.15 -0.02 -17.07
N LEU A 107 6.64 0.23 -15.87
CA LEU A 107 6.06 1.51 -15.48
C LEU A 107 7.13 2.43 -14.91
N ASP A 108 6.99 3.73 -15.15
CA ASP A 108 7.90 4.73 -14.61
C ASP A 108 7.61 4.96 -13.11
N PRO A 109 8.55 4.65 -12.20
CA PRO A 109 8.33 4.89 -10.79
C PRO A 109 8.17 6.37 -10.41
N GLU A 110 8.73 7.30 -11.20
CA GLU A 110 8.62 8.74 -10.92
C GLU A 110 7.18 9.26 -11.07
N GLU A 111 6.38 8.62 -11.93
CA GLU A 111 4.97 8.95 -12.14
C GLU A 111 4.03 8.26 -11.13
N LEU A 112 4.52 7.23 -10.45
CA LEU A 112 3.76 6.37 -9.55
C LEU A 112 4.15 6.53 -8.08
N GLU A 113 4.49 7.76 -7.66
CA GLU A 113 4.72 8.05 -6.24
C GLU A 113 3.51 7.63 -5.37
N GLY A 114 3.78 7.14 -4.17
CA GLY A 114 2.75 6.87 -3.19
C GLY A 114 2.19 8.15 -2.57
N LYS A 115 1.08 8.02 -1.86
CA LYS A 115 0.52 9.09 -1.05
C LYS A 115 1.54 9.63 -0.06
N SER A 116 1.53 10.93 0.13
CA SER A 116 2.41 11.66 1.06
C SER A 116 1.65 12.83 1.70
N ALA A 117 2.27 13.50 2.66
CA ALA A 117 1.72 14.73 3.24
C ALA A 117 1.52 15.85 2.20
N TYR A 118 2.18 15.77 1.04
CA TYR A 118 2.11 16.77 -0.03
C TYR A 118 1.25 16.31 -1.22
N ASN A 119 1.14 15.00 -1.46
CA ASN A 119 0.29 14.41 -2.49
C ASN A 119 -0.62 13.33 -1.86
N LEU A 120 -1.85 13.70 -1.50
CA LEU A 120 -2.82 12.78 -0.88
C LEU A 120 -3.50 11.83 -1.87
N GLN A 121 -3.39 12.09 -3.18
CA GLN A 121 -3.99 11.24 -4.21
C GLN A 121 -3.02 10.15 -4.67
N GLY A 122 -1.71 10.37 -4.51
CA GLY A 122 -0.67 9.53 -5.09
C GLY A 122 -0.40 9.86 -6.55
N GLY A 123 0.49 9.10 -7.15
CA GLY A 123 0.91 9.20 -8.53
C GLY A 123 -0.02 8.46 -9.49
N ARG A 124 0.07 8.80 -10.77
CA ARG A 124 -0.64 8.15 -11.85
C ARG A 124 0.12 8.28 -13.16
N THR A 125 -0.02 7.27 -14.00
CA THR A 125 0.48 7.27 -15.38
C THR A 125 -0.61 6.75 -16.35
N ILE A 126 -0.45 7.05 -17.64
CA ILE A 126 -1.34 6.56 -18.70
C ILE A 126 -0.47 5.88 -19.75
N GLU A 127 -0.73 4.60 -19.96
CA GLU A 127 -0.08 3.79 -20.98
C GLU A 127 -1.00 3.62 -22.19
N SER A 128 -0.44 3.64 -23.40
CA SER A 128 -1.19 3.40 -24.63
C SER A 128 -1.11 1.92 -25.00
N LEU A 129 -2.26 1.24 -24.99
CA LEU A 129 -2.41 -0.07 -25.58
C LEU A 129 -2.76 0.08 -27.07
N ILE A 130 -2.00 -0.56 -27.94
CA ILE A 130 -2.23 -0.65 -29.37
C ILE A 130 -2.81 -2.03 -29.69
N ILE A 131 -3.97 -2.05 -30.33
CA ILE A 131 -4.66 -3.25 -30.76
C ILE A 131 -4.75 -3.30 -32.28
N SER A 132 -4.41 -4.45 -32.84
CA SER A 132 -4.57 -4.79 -34.25
C SER A 132 -5.43 -6.04 -34.37
N ILE A 133 -6.45 -5.99 -35.23
CA ILE A 133 -7.39 -7.09 -35.46
C ILE A 133 -7.12 -7.71 -36.82
N GLY A 134 -6.80 -9.01 -36.83
CA GLY A 134 -6.69 -9.80 -38.05
C GLY A 134 -8.03 -10.38 -38.49
N ASP A 135 -7.98 -11.29 -39.46
CA ASP A 135 -9.16 -11.97 -39.97
C ASP A 135 -9.79 -12.90 -38.91
N LEU A 136 -11.12 -12.89 -38.83
CA LEU A 136 -11.88 -13.85 -38.05
C LEU A 136 -11.89 -15.21 -38.77
N PRO A 137 -11.90 -16.34 -38.03
CA PRO A 137 -12.03 -17.65 -38.65
C PRO A 137 -13.34 -17.78 -39.43
N ASP A 138 -13.31 -18.41 -40.60
CA ASP A 138 -14.48 -18.61 -41.47
C ASP A 138 -15.75 -19.03 -40.69
N GLY A 139 -16.83 -18.29 -40.89
CA GLY A 139 -18.12 -18.53 -40.23
C GLY A 139 -18.22 -17.96 -38.80
N THR A 140 -17.23 -17.21 -38.34
CA THR A 140 -17.25 -16.49 -37.06
C THR A 140 -17.72 -15.07 -37.26
N ALA A 141 -19.02 -14.81 -37.06
CA ALA A 141 -19.57 -13.46 -37.16
C ALA A 141 -19.14 -12.54 -35.99
N VAL A 142 -18.84 -13.13 -34.81
CA VAL A 142 -18.51 -12.41 -33.59
C VAL A 142 -17.48 -13.19 -32.78
N TYR A 143 -16.42 -12.50 -32.34
CA TYR A 143 -15.46 -12.96 -31.34
C TYR A 143 -15.46 -12.01 -30.14
N ASP A 144 -15.63 -12.51 -28.92
CA ASP A 144 -15.81 -11.69 -27.69
C ASP A 144 -14.73 -12.04 -26.64
N PRO A 145 -13.45 -11.69 -26.89
CA PRO A 145 -12.38 -11.94 -25.93
C PRO A 145 -12.52 -11.05 -24.70
N ARG A 146 -12.04 -11.61 -23.58
CA ARG A 146 -11.89 -10.86 -22.33
C ARG A 146 -10.43 -10.46 -22.19
N LEU A 147 -10.14 -9.21 -22.55
CA LEU A 147 -8.83 -8.60 -22.33
C LEU A 147 -8.55 -8.54 -20.82
N ILE A 148 -7.41 -9.11 -20.41
CA ILE A 148 -6.94 -9.14 -19.03
C ILE A 148 -5.76 -8.18 -18.93
N PHE A 149 -5.84 -7.25 -18.00
CA PHE A 149 -4.77 -6.34 -17.64
C PHE A 149 -4.24 -6.75 -16.28
N SER A 150 -3.02 -7.25 -16.23
CA SER A 150 -2.39 -7.67 -14.98
C SER A 150 -1.30 -6.67 -14.60
N LEU A 151 -1.36 -6.15 -13.37
CA LEU A 151 -0.26 -5.39 -12.76
C LEU A 151 0.52 -6.32 -11.85
N THR A 152 1.84 -6.33 -12.00
CA THR A 152 2.77 -7.00 -11.08
C THR A 152 3.76 -5.97 -10.55
N TYR A 153 3.95 -5.91 -9.23
CA TYR A 153 4.84 -4.90 -8.65
C TYR A 153 5.46 -5.34 -7.32
N LYS A 154 6.65 -4.83 -7.02
CA LYS A 154 7.26 -4.87 -5.69
C LYS A 154 6.66 -3.75 -4.84
N TYR A 155 6.39 -4.05 -3.58
CA TYR A 155 5.79 -3.08 -2.67
C TYR A 155 6.32 -3.22 -1.26
N ARG A 156 6.25 -2.11 -0.51
CA ARG A 156 6.65 -2.06 0.90
C ARG A 156 5.51 -1.53 1.75
N SER A 157 5.36 -2.04 2.96
CA SER A 157 4.40 -1.54 3.94
C SER A 157 5.09 -1.36 5.28
N THR A 158 4.90 -0.18 5.89
CA THR A 158 5.57 0.19 7.14
C THR A 158 4.53 0.43 8.22
N ALA A 159 4.46 -0.47 9.20
CA ALA A 159 3.67 -0.29 10.41
C ALA A 159 4.51 0.42 11.47
N SER A 160 3.89 1.33 12.22
CA SER A 160 4.50 2.00 13.37
C SER A 160 3.44 2.12 14.46
N GLU A 161 3.63 1.40 15.56
CA GLU A 161 2.66 1.32 16.67
C GLU A 161 3.37 1.67 17.99
N GLU A 162 2.70 2.41 18.87
CA GLU A 162 3.26 2.71 20.20
C GLU A 162 3.07 1.54 21.17
N ILE A 163 4.19 0.96 21.63
CA ILE A 163 4.20 -0.20 22.53
C ILE A 163 4.79 0.15 23.91
N CYS A 164 4.46 -0.67 24.91
CA CYS A 164 4.89 -0.50 26.29
C CYS A 164 5.96 -1.51 26.68
N ILE A 165 7.22 -1.09 26.76
CA ILE A 165 8.30 -1.94 27.25
C ILE A 165 8.37 -1.84 28.78
N ASP A 166 8.02 -2.92 29.48
CA ASP A 166 8.18 -3.04 30.93
C ASP A 166 9.38 -3.93 31.26
N THR A 167 10.53 -3.34 31.60
CA THR A 167 11.74 -4.11 31.87
C THR A 167 11.70 -4.86 33.21
N GLN A 168 10.78 -4.47 34.11
CA GLN A 168 10.61 -5.06 35.43
C GLN A 168 9.15 -5.49 35.69
N PRO A 169 8.60 -6.42 34.90
CA PRO A 169 7.18 -6.76 34.94
C PRO A 169 6.75 -7.35 36.30
N ARG A 170 7.69 -7.99 37.02
CA ARG A 170 7.44 -8.66 38.30
C ARG A 170 7.95 -7.89 39.52
N SER A 171 8.26 -6.60 39.37
CA SER A 171 8.71 -5.81 40.52
C SER A 171 7.64 -5.82 41.63
N VAL A 172 8.08 -6.15 42.84
CA VAL A 172 7.24 -6.09 44.06
C VAL A 172 7.21 -4.69 44.66
N GLU A 173 8.04 -3.78 44.15
CA GLU A 173 8.06 -2.40 44.57
C GLU A 173 6.89 -1.66 43.90
N VAL A 174 6.04 -1.04 44.72
CA VAL A 174 4.97 -0.17 44.23
C VAL A 174 5.61 1.11 43.70
N ARG A 175 5.84 1.14 42.39
CA ARG A 175 6.30 2.32 41.65
C ARG A 175 5.23 2.69 40.63
N ASP A 176 5.01 3.99 40.45
CA ASP A 176 4.19 4.49 39.36
C ASP A 176 4.95 4.23 38.05
N LYS A 177 4.40 3.35 37.20
CA LYS A 177 4.96 3.06 35.86
C LYS A 177 4.23 3.88 34.82
N VAL A 178 4.95 4.39 33.82
CA VAL A 178 4.37 5.12 32.68
C VAL A 178 3.37 4.25 31.92
N CYS A 179 3.62 2.94 31.87
CA CYS A 179 2.72 1.96 31.30
C CYS A 179 2.87 0.62 32.05
N SER A 180 1.83 -0.23 31.98
CA SER A 180 1.85 -1.56 32.57
C SER A 180 1.06 -2.54 31.72
N LEU A 181 1.40 -3.82 31.83
CA LEU A 181 0.78 -4.89 31.06
C LEU A 181 -0.09 -5.76 31.98
N SER A 182 -1.37 -5.90 31.64
CA SER A 182 -2.24 -6.85 32.33
C SER A 182 -1.79 -8.28 32.01
N ASN A 183 -1.48 -9.10 33.04
CA ASN A 183 -1.02 -10.48 32.85
C ASN A 183 0.24 -10.63 31.97
N PHE A 184 1.11 -9.62 31.94
CA PHE A 184 2.35 -9.60 31.13
C PHE A 184 2.12 -9.70 29.63
N ARG A 185 0.90 -9.39 29.16
CA ARG A 185 0.52 -9.41 27.76
C ARG A 185 -0.33 -8.21 27.38
N LYS A 186 -0.18 -7.73 26.15
CA LYS A 186 -1.05 -6.72 25.55
C LYS A 186 -1.10 -6.91 24.04
N SER A 187 -2.26 -6.67 23.45
CA SER A 187 -2.48 -6.74 22.00
C SER A 187 -2.80 -5.33 21.49
N TYR A 188 -2.21 -5.01 20.34
CA TYR A 188 -2.33 -3.73 19.66
C TYR A 188 -2.88 -4.00 18.27
N SER A 189 -4.05 -3.43 17.95
CA SER A 189 -4.60 -3.49 16.59
C SER A 189 -3.94 -2.40 15.77
N VAL A 190 -3.31 -2.76 14.66
CA VAL A 190 -2.53 -1.83 13.84
C VAL A 190 -3.40 -1.30 12.70
N ALA A 191 -3.43 0.02 12.52
CA ALA A 191 -4.16 0.67 11.44
C ALA A 191 -3.54 0.34 10.06
N PRO A 192 -4.32 0.25 8.96
CA PRO A 192 -3.80 -0.09 7.63
C PRO A 192 -2.68 0.85 7.18
N GLN A 193 -1.63 0.33 6.54
CA GLN A 193 -0.39 1.09 6.28
C GLN A 193 -0.28 1.68 4.86
N GLY A 194 -1.40 1.77 4.12
CA GLY A 194 -1.39 2.25 2.73
C GLY A 194 -0.78 1.24 1.76
N GLY A 195 -1.10 -0.04 1.93
CA GLY A 195 -0.64 -1.12 1.05
C GLY A 195 -1.48 -2.39 1.21
N PRO A 196 -1.48 -3.29 0.22
CA PRO A 196 -2.35 -4.45 0.20
C PRO A 196 -1.93 -5.57 1.16
N VAL A 197 -0.70 -5.58 1.66
CA VAL A 197 -0.28 -6.48 2.73
C VAL A 197 0.22 -5.64 3.90
N GLY A 198 -0.27 -5.95 5.09
CA GLY A 198 0.00 -5.15 6.27
C GLY A 198 0.07 -5.95 7.56
N VAL A 199 0.64 -5.32 8.58
CA VAL A 199 0.54 -5.79 9.96
C VAL A 199 -0.86 -5.47 10.47
N THR A 200 -1.55 -6.44 11.06
CA THR A 200 -2.92 -6.25 11.58
C THR A 200 -2.98 -6.27 13.09
N ASN A 201 -2.08 -7.02 13.72
CA ASN A 201 -2.01 -7.13 15.16
C ASN A 201 -0.58 -7.35 15.63
N VAL A 202 -0.26 -6.77 16.79
CA VAL A 202 0.96 -7.06 17.54
C VAL A 202 0.55 -7.55 18.92
N GLU A 203 0.94 -8.78 19.27
CA GLU A 203 0.81 -9.30 20.63
C GLU A 203 2.18 -9.24 21.32
N GLU A 204 2.24 -8.45 22.38
CA GLU A 204 3.39 -8.30 23.24
C GLU A 204 3.31 -9.28 24.42
N THR A 205 4.42 -9.97 24.70
CA THR A 205 4.61 -10.80 25.89
C THR A 205 5.91 -10.43 26.57
N VAL A 206 5.86 -10.09 27.86
CA VAL A 206 7.01 -9.57 28.59
C VAL A 206 7.48 -10.52 29.68
N THR A 207 8.80 -10.67 29.79
CA THR A 207 9.49 -11.40 30.85
C THR A 207 10.49 -10.49 31.56
N SER A 208 11.19 -10.96 32.60
CA SER A 208 12.21 -10.14 33.26
C SER A 208 13.45 -9.87 32.40
N ALA A 209 13.68 -10.65 31.34
CA ALA A 209 14.90 -10.55 30.53
C ALA A 209 14.66 -9.95 29.14
N GLN A 210 13.46 -10.18 28.58
CA GLN A 210 13.13 -9.81 27.21
C GLN A 210 11.63 -9.64 27.02
N THR A 211 11.29 -8.88 25.98
CA THR A 211 9.96 -8.74 25.41
C THR A 211 9.90 -9.53 24.10
N SER A 212 8.79 -10.20 23.84
CA SER A 212 8.52 -10.90 22.59
C SER A 212 7.30 -10.31 21.91
N PHE A 213 7.40 -10.09 20.60
CA PHE A 213 6.33 -9.57 19.75
C PHE A 213 5.92 -10.66 18.77
N LYS A 214 4.67 -11.11 18.86
CA LYS A 214 4.04 -11.86 17.78
C LYS A 214 3.34 -10.85 16.87
N ILE A 215 3.82 -10.74 15.64
CA ILE A 215 3.37 -9.76 14.66
C ILE A 215 2.57 -10.54 13.62
N ASP A 216 1.26 -10.29 13.58
CA ASP A 216 0.34 -10.90 12.63
C ASP A 216 0.29 -10.06 11.34
N ILE A 217 0.48 -10.71 10.20
CA ILE A 217 0.56 -10.12 8.86
C ILE A 217 -0.59 -10.66 8.02
N GLN A 218 -1.22 -9.81 7.22
CA GLN A 218 -2.35 -10.18 6.39
C GLN A 218 -2.33 -9.51 5.01
N ASN A 219 -2.75 -10.25 3.98
CA ASN A 219 -3.19 -9.67 2.70
C ASN A 219 -4.58 -9.04 2.90
N LEU A 220 -4.61 -7.72 2.92
CA LEU A 220 -5.79 -6.86 3.06
C LEU A 220 -6.38 -6.43 1.70
N GLY A 221 -5.63 -6.62 0.62
CA GLY A 221 -6.08 -6.33 -0.74
C GLY A 221 -6.82 -7.51 -1.39
N SER A 222 -7.34 -7.27 -2.60
CA SER A 222 -8.06 -8.28 -3.40
C SER A 222 -7.17 -9.07 -4.37
N GLY A 223 -5.90 -8.69 -4.48
CA GLY A 223 -4.93 -9.34 -5.36
C GLY A 223 -4.22 -10.52 -4.69
N VAL A 224 -3.19 -11.00 -5.39
CA VAL A 224 -2.39 -12.16 -4.99
C VAL A 224 -1.00 -11.71 -4.60
N VAL A 225 -0.55 -12.11 -3.41
CA VAL A 225 0.84 -11.95 -3.00
C VAL A 225 1.70 -12.93 -3.78
N ILE A 226 2.78 -12.45 -4.39
CA ILE A 226 3.73 -13.27 -5.15
C ILE A 226 5.14 -13.07 -4.58
N ASP A 227 6.02 -14.03 -4.81
CA ASP A 227 7.44 -13.85 -4.50
C ASP A 227 7.96 -12.60 -5.21
N ARG A 228 8.63 -11.70 -4.46
CA ARG A 228 9.15 -10.42 -4.98
C ARG A 228 10.11 -10.62 -6.16
N ALA A 229 10.73 -11.80 -6.28
CA ALA A 229 11.62 -12.13 -7.38
C ALA A 229 10.89 -12.34 -8.72
N LEU A 230 9.58 -12.58 -8.71
CA LEU A 230 8.78 -12.95 -9.89
C LEU A 230 7.94 -11.79 -10.45
N VAL A 231 8.19 -10.57 -9.96
CA VAL A 231 7.44 -9.38 -10.38
C VAL A 231 7.59 -9.09 -11.88
N SER A 232 8.72 -9.44 -12.49
CA SER A 232 8.98 -9.27 -13.92
C SER A 232 8.56 -10.45 -14.79
N ASP A 233 8.04 -11.54 -14.19
CA ASP A 233 7.57 -12.73 -14.88
C ASP A 233 6.13 -12.57 -15.37
N ASN A 234 5.81 -13.26 -16.47
CA ASN A 234 4.52 -13.14 -17.15
C ASN A 234 3.36 -13.68 -16.28
N PRO A 235 2.48 -12.83 -15.74
CA PRO A 235 1.41 -13.25 -14.86
C PRO A 235 0.31 -14.03 -15.60
N ASN A 236 0.30 -14.01 -16.94
CA ASN A 236 -0.68 -14.71 -17.76
C ASN A 236 -0.36 -16.20 -17.92
N GLU A 237 0.88 -16.62 -17.66
CA GLU A 237 1.28 -18.04 -17.64
C GLU A 237 0.91 -18.73 -16.30
N GLY A 238 0.61 -17.93 -15.28
CA GLY A 238 0.33 -18.39 -13.93
C GLY A 238 1.59 -18.54 -13.08
N TYR A 239 1.39 -18.84 -11.80
CA TYR A 239 2.46 -19.09 -10.83
C TYR A 239 2.25 -20.45 -10.18
N ASP A 240 3.33 -21.14 -9.83
CA ASP A 240 3.27 -22.33 -8.99
C ASP A 240 2.76 -21.96 -7.58
N TRP A 241 2.12 -22.89 -6.90
CA TRP A 241 1.62 -22.63 -5.54
C TRP A 241 2.75 -22.32 -4.54
N ARG A 242 4.01 -22.70 -4.83
CA ARG A 242 5.20 -22.36 -4.03
C ARG A 242 5.74 -20.95 -4.29
N GLU A 243 5.23 -20.29 -5.31
CA GLU A 243 5.68 -18.98 -5.77
C GLU A 243 4.78 -17.84 -5.28
N ILE A 244 3.63 -18.19 -4.69
CA ILE A 244 2.64 -17.26 -4.17
C ILE A 244 2.68 -17.20 -2.64
N ASN A 245 2.00 -16.19 -2.08
CA ASN A 245 1.79 -16.01 -0.65
C ASN A 245 3.06 -15.80 0.18
N LYS A 246 4.13 -15.24 -0.40
CA LYS A 246 5.38 -14.96 0.32
C LYS A 246 5.51 -13.48 0.65
N VAL A 247 5.71 -13.20 1.93
CA VAL A 247 5.99 -11.85 2.46
C VAL A 247 7.32 -11.87 3.19
N TYR A 248 8.11 -10.83 3.04
CA TYR A 248 9.42 -10.70 3.69
C TYR A 248 9.33 -9.60 4.74
N VAL A 249 9.92 -9.84 5.90
CA VAL A 249 10.12 -8.80 6.92
C VAL A 249 11.55 -8.32 6.79
N GLU A 250 11.72 -7.10 6.30
CA GLU A 250 13.04 -6.49 6.10
C GLU A 250 13.65 -6.07 7.44
N ASP A 251 12.83 -5.45 8.30
CA ASP A 251 13.30 -4.84 9.54
C ASP A 251 12.20 -4.76 10.60
N VAL A 252 12.60 -4.93 11.85
CA VAL A 252 11.75 -4.75 13.03
C VAL A 252 12.55 -3.97 14.06
N GLN A 253 12.05 -2.79 14.43
CA GLN A 253 12.73 -1.87 15.34
C GLN A 253 11.88 -1.48 16.53
N VAL A 254 12.48 -1.42 17.71
CA VAL A 254 11.88 -0.90 18.95
C VAL A 254 12.64 0.38 19.32
N GLY A 255 11.98 1.54 19.27
CA GLY A 255 12.61 2.83 19.56
C GLY A 255 13.81 3.14 18.68
N GLY A 256 13.78 2.73 17.40
CA GLY A 256 14.87 2.88 16.44
C GLY A 256 16.02 1.87 16.59
N ARG A 257 15.89 0.85 17.45
CA ARG A 257 16.86 -0.25 17.60
C ARG A 257 16.31 -1.53 17.02
N THR A 258 17.09 -2.22 16.19
CA THR A 258 16.73 -3.54 15.66
C THR A 258 16.57 -4.54 16.80
N VAL A 259 15.58 -5.41 16.67
CA VAL A 259 15.34 -6.54 17.59
C VAL A 259 16.48 -7.57 17.54
N ASP A 260 16.66 -8.35 18.61
CA ASP A 260 17.79 -9.29 18.71
C ASP A 260 17.62 -10.52 17.81
N SER A 261 16.38 -11.00 17.66
CA SER A 261 16.09 -12.16 16.80
C SER A 261 14.63 -12.19 16.37
N CYS A 262 14.37 -12.81 15.22
CA CYS A 262 13.03 -13.14 14.76
C CYS A 262 12.94 -14.58 14.28
N ARG A 263 11.71 -15.13 14.29
CA ARG A 263 11.37 -16.46 13.77
C ARG A 263 10.12 -16.36 12.89
N PRO A 264 10.22 -16.64 11.57
CA PRO A 264 11.46 -16.91 10.84
C PRO A 264 12.47 -15.74 10.89
N PRO A 265 13.77 -15.96 10.59
CA PRO A 265 14.76 -14.89 10.48
C PRO A 265 14.32 -13.74 9.55
N LEU A 266 14.78 -12.53 9.81
CA LEU A 266 14.54 -11.40 8.91
C LEU A 266 15.12 -11.70 7.52
N GLY A 267 14.36 -11.35 6.48
CA GLY A 267 14.68 -11.66 5.09
C GLY A 267 14.30 -13.07 4.61
N ASP A 268 13.93 -13.99 5.51
CA ASP A 268 13.31 -15.26 5.12
C ASP A 268 11.81 -15.06 4.83
N PRO A 269 11.23 -15.81 3.88
CA PRO A 269 9.83 -15.65 3.52
C PRO A 269 8.91 -16.16 4.63
N ILE A 270 7.86 -15.40 4.90
CA ILE A 270 6.67 -15.81 5.64
C ILE A 270 5.63 -16.23 4.62
N GLU A 271 5.21 -17.50 4.69
CA GLU A 271 4.10 -18.01 3.89
C GLU A 271 2.76 -17.61 4.51
N LEU A 272 1.90 -16.99 3.71
CA LEU A 272 0.53 -16.66 4.10
C LEU A 272 -0.39 -17.85 3.82
N TYR A 273 -1.03 -18.35 4.87
CA TYR A 273 -2.08 -19.35 4.79
C TYR A 273 -3.44 -18.67 4.92
N ASN A 274 -4.31 -18.83 3.92
CA ASN A 274 -5.56 -18.08 3.81
C ASN A 274 -5.36 -16.56 3.93
N GLY A 275 -4.27 -16.06 3.34
CA GLY A 275 -3.91 -14.64 3.37
C GLY A 275 -3.37 -14.15 4.71
N GLN A 276 -3.06 -15.02 5.68
CA GLN A 276 -2.54 -14.65 7.00
C GLN A 276 -1.23 -15.37 7.33
N GLY A 277 -0.32 -14.68 8.00
CA GLY A 277 0.94 -15.21 8.50
C GLY A 277 1.35 -14.50 9.78
N ASN A 278 2.42 -14.96 10.43
CA ASN A 278 3.00 -14.24 11.55
C ASN A 278 4.50 -14.46 11.65
N ILE A 279 5.16 -13.56 12.38
CA ILE A 279 6.55 -13.64 12.80
C ILE A 279 6.64 -13.36 14.29
N ILE A 280 7.58 -14.00 14.98
CA ILE A 280 7.83 -13.75 16.39
C ILE A 280 9.22 -13.16 16.54
N CYS A 281 9.31 -11.93 17.06
CA CYS A 281 10.56 -11.22 17.31
C CYS A 281 10.82 -11.02 18.80
N THR A 282 12.08 -10.97 19.21
CA THR A 282 12.50 -10.83 20.60
C THR A 282 13.37 -9.58 20.78
N PHE A 283 13.08 -8.80 21.81
CA PHE A 283 13.84 -7.63 22.21
C PHE A 283 14.32 -7.76 23.66
N SER A 284 15.63 -7.71 23.86
CA SER A 284 16.32 -7.87 25.13
C SER A 284 16.24 -6.60 25.94
N HIS A 285 15.89 -6.73 27.22
CA HIS A 285 15.84 -5.58 28.13
C HIS A 285 17.24 -5.02 28.44
N ALA A 286 18.28 -5.83 28.31
CA ALA A 286 19.65 -5.35 28.39
C ALA A 286 19.94 -4.30 27.28
N SER A 287 19.27 -4.42 26.15
CA SER A 287 19.35 -3.48 25.02
C SER A 287 18.48 -2.24 25.20
N ALA A 288 17.62 -2.17 26.24
CA ALA A 288 16.78 -1.00 26.53
C ALA A 288 17.58 0.16 27.16
N GLY A 289 18.64 -0.16 27.93
CA GLY A 289 19.44 0.84 28.63
C GLY A 289 18.72 1.53 29.81
N THR A 290 17.57 1.03 30.23
CA THR A 290 16.79 1.50 31.38
C THR A 290 16.07 0.35 32.08
N ASP A 291 15.91 0.47 33.39
CA ASP A 291 15.16 -0.44 34.26
C ASP A 291 13.71 0.04 34.51
N GLU A 292 13.33 1.17 33.91
CA GLU A 292 11.99 1.74 34.01
C GLU A 292 11.12 1.31 32.83
N ALA A 293 9.80 1.28 33.04
CA ALA A 293 8.85 1.04 31.96
C ALA A 293 8.67 2.31 31.11
N TYR A 294 8.64 2.15 29.79
CA TYR A 294 8.54 3.27 28.85
C TYR A 294 7.69 2.92 27.62
N ILE A 295 7.18 3.97 26.96
CA ILE A 295 6.44 3.86 25.69
C ILE A 295 7.42 4.17 24.56
N THR A 296 7.39 3.37 23.50
CA THR A 296 8.28 3.54 22.34
C THR A 296 7.61 3.01 21.08
N PRO A 297 7.95 3.54 19.89
CA PRO A 297 7.44 2.99 18.64
C PRO A 297 8.05 1.61 18.34
N LEU A 298 7.20 0.67 17.95
CA LEU A 298 7.56 -0.55 17.23
C LEU A 298 7.33 -0.31 15.73
N THR A 299 8.40 -0.35 14.95
CA THR A 299 8.35 -0.21 13.49
C THR A 299 8.59 -1.56 12.83
N VAL A 300 7.71 -1.95 11.91
CA VAL A 300 7.82 -3.19 11.12
C VAL A 300 7.78 -2.84 9.64
N LYS A 301 8.80 -3.26 8.89
CA LYS A 301 8.88 -3.08 7.43
C LYS A 301 8.66 -4.40 6.71
N LEU A 302 7.60 -4.46 5.92
CA LEU A 302 7.25 -5.60 5.07
C LEU A 302 7.62 -5.30 3.63
N GLU A 303 8.11 -6.30 2.91
CA GLU A 303 8.36 -6.25 1.46
C GLU A 303 7.75 -7.50 0.79
N TYR A 304 7.15 -7.31 -0.38
CA TYR A 304 6.47 -8.38 -1.10
C TYR A 304 6.30 -8.04 -2.58
N GLY A 305 6.11 -9.06 -3.42
CA GLY A 305 5.54 -8.89 -4.75
C GLY A 305 4.01 -8.96 -4.67
N TYR A 306 3.32 -8.24 -5.55
CA TYR A 306 1.86 -8.27 -5.60
C TYR A 306 1.37 -8.29 -7.04
N LYS A 307 0.28 -9.02 -7.27
CA LYS A 307 -0.44 -9.08 -8.55
C LYS A 307 -1.88 -8.64 -8.37
N THR A 308 -2.31 -7.68 -9.18
CA THR A 308 -3.73 -7.37 -9.40
C THR A 308 -4.09 -7.60 -10.86
N SER A 309 -5.36 -7.91 -11.13
CA SER A 309 -5.86 -8.06 -12.49
C SER A 309 -7.23 -7.41 -12.59
N ASP A 310 -7.46 -6.67 -13.66
CA ASP A 310 -8.79 -6.25 -14.10
C ASP A 310 -9.00 -6.71 -15.55
N PHE A 311 -10.25 -6.70 -16.01
CA PHE A 311 -10.60 -7.18 -17.34
C PHE A 311 -11.61 -6.30 -18.04
N ARG A 312 -11.56 -6.30 -19.37
CA ARG A 312 -12.54 -5.66 -20.24
C ARG A 312 -12.93 -6.59 -21.37
N ASN A 313 -14.21 -6.63 -21.69
CA ASN A 313 -14.70 -7.39 -22.83
C ASN A 313 -14.69 -6.46 -24.04
N ILE A 314 -14.28 -7.00 -25.19
CA ILE A 314 -14.31 -6.31 -26.47
C ILE A 314 -14.95 -7.23 -27.49
N LYS A 315 -15.92 -6.73 -28.24
CA LYS A 315 -16.55 -7.51 -29.32
C LYS A 315 -15.90 -7.20 -30.64
N ILE A 316 -15.41 -8.23 -31.31
CA ILE A 316 -14.87 -8.16 -32.66
C ILE A 316 -15.94 -8.69 -33.60
N LEU A 317 -16.36 -7.85 -34.54
CA LEU A 317 -17.39 -8.17 -35.53
C LEU A 317 -16.73 -8.40 -36.90
N GLU A 318 -17.23 -9.38 -37.63
CA GLU A 318 -16.89 -9.58 -39.04
C GLU A 318 -17.07 -8.27 -39.83
N ALA A 319 -16.11 -7.93 -40.69
CA ALA A 319 -16.19 -6.74 -41.50
C ALA A 319 -17.30 -6.90 -42.54
N ILE A 320 -18.18 -5.91 -42.66
CA ILE A 320 -19.15 -5.89 -43.76
C ILE A 320 -18.41 -5.36 -44.99
N GLU A 321 -18.17 -6.21 -45.99
CA GLU A 321 -17.69 -5.76 -47.30
C GLU A 321 -18.67 -4.71 -47.86
N THR A 322 -18.24 -3.45 -47.94
CA THR A 322 -18.97 -2.36 -48.62
C THR A 322 -18.48 -2.14 -50.04
#